data_AF-A0AAV2QN37-F1
#
_entry.id   AF-A0AAV2QN37-F1
#
_cell.length_a   1.000
_cell.length_b   1.000
_cell.length_c   1.000
_cell.angle_alpha   90.00
_cell.angle_beta   90.00
_cell.angle_gamma   90.00
#
_symmetry.space_group_name_H-M   'P 1'
#
loop_
_entity.id
_entity.type
_entity.pdbx_description
1 polymer ?
#
loop_
_entity_poly.entity_id
_entity_poly.type
_entity_poly.pdbx_seq_one_letter_code
_entity_poly.pdbx_strand_id
1 'polypeptide(L)'
;RYVPWNLHEPRQGVYDFGDLGEDMSFLLDVRAFIQMAQEEDLFVIFRPGPYICSEWDFGGLPSWLLRDYTMQVRSYYDNFRAAAAKFFNALMPQVVDLQFTKGGPIIMVQVENEFEPLDTMTSLETPFTLSF
;
A
#
# COMPACT_ATOMS: atom_id res chain seq x y z
N ARG A 1 -8.24 6.71 -0.69
CA ARG A 1 -7.07 7.18 0.10
C ARG A 1 -6.06 6.05 0.21
N TYR A 2 -4.79 6.36 0.54
CA TYR A 2 -3.74 5.35 0.73
C TYR A 2 -3.88 4.58 2.04
N VAL A 3 -3.32 3.36 2.07
CA VAL A 3 -3.23 2.49 3.26
C VAL A 3 -1.76 2.19 3.53
N PRO A 4 -1.11 2.85 4.50
CA PRO A 4 0.31 2.65 4.81
C PRO A 4 0.53 1.30 5.51
N TRP A 5 1.07 0.33 4.77
CA TRP A 5 1.31 -1.03 5.28
C TRP A 5 2.12 -1.04 6.58
N ASN A 6 3.15 -0.21 6.71
CA ASN A 6 3.98 -0.12 7.90
C ASN A 6 3.23 0.23 9.20
N LEU A 7 2.15 1.02 9.12
CA LEU A 7 1.30 1.31 10.28
C LEU A 7 0.35 0.17 10.60
N HIS A 8 -0.17 -0.50 9.56
CA HIS A 8 -1.11 -1.61 9.72
C HIS A 8 -0.42 -2.95 10.03
N GLU A 9 0.90 -3.08 9.83
CA GLU A 9 1.70 -4.25 10.22
C GLU A 9 3.04 -3.81 10.83
N PRO A 10 3.03 -3.17 12.03
CA PRO A 10 4.23 -2.60 12.64
C PRO A 10 5.26 -3.68 13.00
N ARG A 11 4.80 -4.91 13.25
CA ARG A 11 5.62 -6.10 13.46
C ARG A 11 5.10 -7.20 12.52
N GLN A 12 6.01 -7.97 11.94
CA GLN A 12 5.65 -9.03 11.00
C GLN A 12 4.60 -9.98 11.62
N GLY A 13 3.45 -10.10 10.97
CA GLY A 13 2.31 -10.92 11.37
C GLY A 13 1.39 -10.31 12.44
N VAL A 14 1.65 -9.09 12.90
CA VAL A 14 0.80 -8.37 13.86
C VAL A 14 0.12 -7.22 13.13
N TYR A 15 -1.20 -7.33 12.95
CA TYR A 15 -1.98 -6.36 12.19
C TYR A 15 -2.78 -5.43 13.11
N ASP A 16 -2.85 -4.15 12.77
CA ASP A 16 -3.68 -3.15 13.44
C ASP A 16 -4.67 -2.51 12.47
N PHE A 17 -5.96 -2.71 12.74
CA PHE A 17 -7.06 -2.06 12.02
C PHE A 17 -7.98 -1.28 12.96
N GLY A 18 -7.46 -0.78 14.09
CA GLY A 18 -8.28 -0.08 15.09
C GLY A 18 -8.39 -0.78 16.44
N ASP A 19 -7.94 -2.03 16.53
CA ASP A 19 -8.33 -2.97 17.58
C ASP A 19 -7.19 -3.42 18.50
N LEU A 20 -5.92 -3.09 18.20
CA LEU A 20 -4.80 -3.47 19.07
C LEU A 20 -4.70 -2.66 20.37
N GLY A 21 -5.38 -1.53 20.47
CA GLY A 21 -5.35 -0.66 21.65
C GLY A 21 -3.99 -0.02 21.92
N GLU A 22 -3.10 0.03 20.93
CA GLU A 22 -1.90 0.85 20.99
C GLU A 22 -2.26 2.34 20.82
N ASP A 23 -1.38 3.23 21.26
CA ASP A 23 -1.57 4.66 21.06
C ASP A 23 -1.66 4.93 19.55
N MET A 24 -2.77 5.55 19.11
CA MET A 24 -3.15 5.82 17.71
C MET A 24 -3.81 4.68 16.93
N SER A 25 -4.04 3.48 17.50
CA SER A 25 -4.74 2.39 16.79
C SER A 25 -6.08 2.84 16.19
N PHE A 26 -6.86 3.66 16.91
CA PHE A 26 -8.14 4.18 16.43
C PHE A 26 -8.08 4.96 15.09
N LEU A 27 -6.91 5.48 14.70
CA LEU A 27 -6.70 6.15 13.41
C LEU A 27 -6.47 5.16 12.25
N LEU A 28 -6.26 3.88 12.58
CA LEU A 28 -5.96 2.79 11.63
C LEU A 28 -7.21 1.98 11.27
N ASP A 29 -8.39 2.37 11.75
CA ASP A 29 -9.65 1.77 11.30
C ASP A 29 -10.02 2.26 9.89
N VAL A 30 -9.46 1.56 8.90
CA VAL A 30 -9.70 1.78 7.47
C VAL A 30 -11.18 1.61 7.13
N ARG A 31 -11.87 0.70 7.82
CA ARG A 31 -13.28 0.39 7.56
C ARG A 31 -14.15 1.56 8.02
N ALA A 32 -13.98 2.01 9.26
CA ALA A 32 -14.69 3.15 9.79
C ALA A 32 -14.46 4.40 8.93
N PHE A 33 -13.22 4.63 8.48
CA PHE A 33 -12.92 5.75 7.58
C PHE A 33 -13.74 5.71 6.27
N ILE A 34 -13.83 4.54 5.64
CA ILE A 34 -14.60 4.37 4.39
C ILE A 34 -16.09 4.48 4.65
N GLN A 35 -16.59 3.95 5.77
CA GLN A 35 -18.00 4.05 6.15
C GLN A 35 -18.41 5.51 6.43
N MET A 36 -17.57 6.29 7.12
CA MET A 36 -17.82 7.73 7.30
C MET A 36 -17.90 8.47 5.96
N ALA A 37 -17.06 8.11 4.98
CA ALA A 37 -17.17 8.69 3.64
C ALA A 37 -18.52 8.35 2.98
N GLN A 38 -19.03 7.13 3.18
CA GLN A 38 -20.36 6.74 2.69
C GLN A 38 -21.49 7.52 3.37
N GLU A 39 -21.41 7.74 4.69
CA GLU A 39 -22.40 8.51 5.46
C GLU A 39 -22.50 9.98 4.97
N GLU A 40 -21.39 10.51 4.44
CA GLU A 40 -21.31 11.85 3.85
C GLU A 40 -21.56 11.86 2.33
N ASP A 41 -22.13 10.78 1.75
CA ASP A 41 -22.42 10.61 0.32
C ASP A 41 -21.18 10.76 -0.61
N LEU A 42 -19.98 10.43 -0.11
CA LEU A 42 -18.73 10.50 -0.87
C LEU A 42 -18.34 9.14 -1.45
N PHE A 43 -17.89 9.17 -2.71
CA PHE A 43 -17.24 8.02 -3.33
C PHE A 43 -15.78 7.88 -2.90
N VAL A 44 -15.29 6.65 -2.86
CA VAL A 44 -13.92 6.32 -2.47
C VAL A 44 -13.16 5.69 -3.64
N ILE A 45 -12.02 6.31 -3.98
CA ILE A 45 -10.95 5.68 -4.76
C ILE A 45 -9.95 5.09 -3.76
N PHE A 46 -9.91 3.78 -3.68
CA PHE A 46 -9.11 3.05 -2.70
C PHE A 46 -7.71 2.74 -3.26
N ARG A 47 -6.64 3.07 -2.53
CA ARG A 47 -5.25 2.91 -3.01
C ARG A 47 -4.43 2.12 -1.97
N PRO A 48 -4.60 0.79 -1.87
CA PRO A 48 -4.06 0.03 -0.75
C PRO A 48 -2.55 -0.29 -0.82
N GLY A 49 -1.84 0.11 -1.89
CA GLY A 49 -0.40 -0.14 -2.03
C GLY A 49 -0.08 -1.42 -2.83
N PRO A 50 0.96 -2.20 -2.48
CA PRO A 50 1.61 -2.26 -1.16
C PRO A 50 2.62 -1.14 -0.90
N TYR A 51 3.14 -0.52 -1.96
CA TYR A 51 3.92 0.71 -1.90
C TYR A 51 3.00 1.90 -2.25
N ILE A 52 3.11 3.00 -1.51
CA ILE A 52 2.25 4.18 -1.67
C ILE A 52 3.02 5.47 -1.92
N CYS A 53 4.36 5.44 -1.83
CA CYS A 53 5.20 6.64 -1.78
C CYS A 53 4.69 7.61 -0.69
N SER A 54 3.97 8.66 -1.10
CA SER A 54 3.23 9.59 -0.26
C SER A 54 4.10 10.37 0.74
N GLU A 55 5.39 10.51 0.44
CA GLU A 55 6.39 11.13 1.33
C GLU A 55 6.38 10.49 2.73
N TRP A 56 5.98 9.21 2.77
CA TRP A 56 5.81 8.43 3.99
C TRP A 56 7.04 7.57 4.23
N ASP A 57 7.32 7.26 5.49
CA ASP A 57 8.47 6.45 5.88
C ASP A 57 8.49 5.12 5.11
N PHE A 58 9.64 4.86 4.46
CA PHE A 58 9.89 3.75 3.55
C PHE A 58 8.76 3.51 2.50
N GLY A 59 8.09 4.58 2.05
CA GLY A 59 7.00 4.52 1.08
C GLY A 59 5.78 3.73 1.53
N GLY A 60 5.59 3.61 2.85
CA GLY A 60 4.55 2.79 3.47
C GLY A 60 4.93 1.33 3.64
N LEU A 61 6.12 0.90 3.21
CA LEU A 61 6.58 -0.48 3.40
C LEU A 61 7.08 -0.69 4.84
N PRO A 62 6.84 -1.84 5.47
CA PRO A 62 7.37 -2.12 6.80
C PRO A 62 8.89 -2.32 6.81
N SER A 63 9.57 -1.72 7.80
CA SER A 63 11.02 -1.83 7.95
C SER A 63 11.51 -3.26 8.22
N TRP A 64 10.66 -4.13 8.77
CA TRP A 64 11.01 -5.53 9.02
C TRP A 64 11.26 -6.34 7.74
N LEU A 65 10.84 -5.84 6.57
CA LEU A 65 11.22 -6.42 5.27
C LEU A 65 12.74 -6.40 5.06
N LEU A 66 13.43 -5.40 5.62
CA LEU A 66 14.87 -5.22 5.50
C LEU A 66 15.69 -6.21 6.36
N ARG A 67 15.03 -7.06 7.16
CA ARG A 67 15.71 -8.16 7.87
C ARG A 67 16.21 -9.24 6.91
N ASP A 68 15.61 -9.35 5.73
CA ASP A 68 16.14 -10.11 4.62
C ASP A 68 17.14 -9.22 3.86
N TYR A 69 18.44 -9.52 4.00
CA TYR A 69 19.52 -8.75 3.35
C TYR A 69 19.50 -8.83 1.83
N THR A 70 18.74 -9.76 1.25
CA THR A 70 18.58 -9.90 -0.20
C THR A 70 17.25 -9.33 -0.72
N MET A 71 16.51 -8.63 0.15
CA MET A 71 15.20 -8.09 -0.16
C MET A 71 15.23 -7.14 -1.35
N GLN A 72 14.40 -7.44 -2.34
CA GLN A 72 14.12 -6.57 -3.49
C GLN A 72 12.66 -6.14 -3.41
N VAL A 73 12.41 -4.98 -2.81
CA VAL A 73 11.05 -4.42 -2.73
C VAL A 73 10.54 -3.99 -4.10
N ARG A 74 9.21 -3.97 -4.27
CA ARG A 74 8.55 -3.60 -5.54
C ARG A 74 9.07 -4.41 -6.73
N SER A 75 9.36 -5.69 -6.53
CA SER A 75 9.92 -6.56 -7.57
C SER A 75 9.18 -7.89 -7.65
N TYR A 76 9.62 -8.76 -8.56
CA TYR A 76 9.14 -10.14 -8.65
C TYR A 76 9.74 -11.07 -7.58
N TYR A 77 10.56 -10.56 -6.66
CA TYR A 77 11.16 -11.36 -5.59
C TYR A 77 10.09 -12.05 -4.74
N ASP A 78 10.19 -13.38 -4.63
CA ASP A 78 9.13 -14.20 -4.04
C ASP A 78 8.86 -13.86 -2.58
N ASN A 79 9.88 -13.53 -1.78
CA ASN A 79 9.67 -13.14 -0.38
C ASN A 79 8.91 -11.81 -0.26
N PHE A 80 9.19 -10.84 -1.14
CA PHE A 80 8.45 -9.58 -1.18
C PHE A 80 6.99 -9.82 -1.56
N ARG A 81 6.74 -10.58 -2.64
CA ARG A 81 5.38 -10.92 -3.09
C ARG A 81 4.60 -11.71 -2.04
N ALA A 82 5.24 -12.66 -1.38
CA ALA A 82 4.63 -13.44 -0.30
C ALA A 82 4.26 -12.56 0.90
N ALA A 83 5.12 -11.60 1.27
CA ALA A 83 4.84 -10.64 2.33
C ALA A 83 3.66 -9.72 1.94
N ALA A 84 3.68 -9.14 0.74
CA ALA A 84 2.61 -8.29 0.25
C ALA A 84 1.27 -9.04 0.15
N ALA A 85 1.29 -10.31 -0.29
CA ALA A 85 0.11 -11.16 -0.32
C ALA A 85 -0.47 -11.39 1.08
N LYS A 86 0.37 -11.61 2.10
CA LYS A 86 -0.09 -11.74 3.50
C LYS A 86 -0.77 -10.46 3.99
N PHE A 87 -0.18 -9.31 3.71
CA PHE A 87 -0.79 -8.02 4.05
C PHE A 87 -2.14 -7.82 3.38
N PHE A 88 -2.24 -8.06 2.07
CA PHE A 88 -3.53 -7.96 1.37
C PHE A 88 -4.56 -8.96 1.90
N ASN A 89 -4.15 -10.18 2.26
CA ASN A 89 -5.06 -11.15 2.86
C ASN A 89 -5.61 -10.69 4.22
N ALA A 90 -4.87 -9.87 4.97
CA ALA A 90 -5.34 -9.26 6.21
C ALA A 90 -6.22 -8.01 5.96
N LEU A 91 -5.84 -7.18 4.97
CA LEU A 91 -6.53 -5.92 4.65
C LEU A 91 -7.85 -6.12 3.91
N MET A 92 -7.90 -7.01 2.90
CA MET A 92 -9.07 -7.14 2.02
C MET A 92 -10.37 -7.48 2.76
N PRO A 93 -10.38 -8.38 3.76
CA PRO A 93 -11.59 -8.65 4.55
C PRO A 93 -12.22 -7.42 5.21
N GLN A 94 -11.43 -6.38 5.50
CA GLN A 94 -11.92 -5.15 6.14
C GLN A 94 -12.78 -4.29 5.21
N VAL A 95 -12.59 -4.41 3.89
CA VAL A 95 -13.13 -3.46 2.89
C VAL A 95 -13.83 -4.10 1.71
N VAL A 96 -13.74 -5.43 1.52
CA VAL A 96 -14.25 -6.12 0.33
C VAL A 96 -15.78 -6.07 0.19
N ASP A 97 -16.52 -5.88 1.27
CA ASP A 97 -17.97 -5.69 1.29
C ASP A 97 -18.38 -4.23 1.01
N LEU A 98 -17.44 -3.28 1.13
CA LEU A 98 -17.65 -1.85 0.88
C LEU A 98 -17.49 -1.46 -0.61
N GLN A 99 -17.40 -2.44 -1.50
CA GLN A 99 -17.39 -2.22 -2.95
C GLN A 99 -18.72 -1.66 -3.43
N PHE A 100 -18.69 -0.77 -4.43
CA PHE A 100 -19.89 -0.19 -5.01
C PHE A 100 -20.88 -1.23 -5.54
N THR A 101 -20.38 -2.33 -6.12
CA THR A 101 -21.20 -3.46 -6.58
C THR A 101 -21.92 -4.22 -5.45
N LYS A 102 -21.56 -3.97 -4.20
CA LYS A 102 -22.17 -4.53 -2.98
C LYS A 102 -22.89 -3.46 -2.15
N GLY A 103 -23.04 -2.24 -2.67
CA GLY A 103 -23.72 -1.14 -1.99
C GLY A 103 -22.82 -0.27 -1.10
N GLY A 104 -21.49 -0.42 -1.17
CA GLY A 104 -20.56 0.48 -0.49
C GLY A 104 -20.04 1.64 -1.36
N PRO A 105 -19.15 2.50 -0.84
CA PRO A 105 -18.70 3.71 -1.54
C PRO A 105 -17.47 3.49 -2.43
N ILE A 106 -16.82 2.32 -2.42
CA ILE A 106 -15.58 2.08 -3.17
C ILE A 106 -15.87 1.83 -4.64
N ILE A 107 -15.54 2.79 -5.49
CA ILE A 107 -15.80 2.74 -6.94
C ILE A 107 -14.60 2.26 -7.77
N MET A 108 -13.38 2.44 -7.25
CA MET A 108 -12.13 2.08 -7.94
C MET A 108 -11.06 1.69 -6.94
N VAL A 109 -10.17 0.80 -7.37
CA VAL A 109 -8.98 0.39 -6.62
C VAL A 109 -7.74 0.60 -7.47
N GLN A 110 -6.73 1.27 -6.94
CA GLN A 110 -5.41 1.35 -7.57
C GLN A 110 -4.53 0.20 -7.10
N VAL A 111 -3.85 -0.46 -8.05
CA VAL A 111 -2.84 -1.49 -7.77
C VAL A 111 -1.47 -0.83 -7.83
N GLU A 112 -0.65 -1.01 -6.78
CA GLU A 112 0.67 -0.37 -6.66
C GLU A 112 0.58 1.18 -6.65
N ASN A 113 1.71 1.86 -6.79
CA ASN A 113 1.79 3.29 -7.02
C ASN A 113 3.02 3.67 -7.86
N GLU A 114 2.78 4.22 -9.05
CA GLU A 114 3.84 4.74 -9.94
C GLU A 114 4.96 3.69 -10.14
N PHE A 115 4.55 2.51 -10.58
CA PHE A 115 5.49 1.44 -10.88
C PHE A 115 6.20 1.74 -12.20
N GLU A 116 7.47 2.12 -12.10
CA GLU A 116 8.40 2.19 -13.22
C GLU A 116 9.44 1.07 -13.07
N PRO A 117 9.59 0.19 -14.07
CA PRO A 117 10.64 -0.83 -14.05
C PRO A 117 12.01 -0.17 -13.93
N LEU A 118 12.88 -0.70 -13.07
CA LEU A 118 14.24 -0.14 -12.88
C LEU A 118 15.04 -0.09 -14.20
N ASP A 119 14.71 -0.94 -15.17
CA ASP A 119 15.35 -0.99 -16.48
C ASP A 119 15.07 0.23 -17.37
N THR A 120 13.97 0.98 -17.16
CA THR A 120 13.67 2.15 -18.00
C THR A 120 14.60 3.35 -17.75
N MET A 121 15.39 3.35 -16.66
CA MET A 121 16.45 4.34 -16.46
C MET A 121 17.74 4.04 -17.23
N THR A 122 17.91 2.83 -17.81
CA THR A 122 19.08 2.53 -18.65
C THR A 122 18.90 2.96 -20.12
N SER A 123 17.71 3.36 -20.55
CA SER A 123 17.44 3.82 -21.92
C SER A 123 17.49 5.33 -22.13
N LEU A 124 17.75 6.13 -21.09
CA LEU A 124 17.87 7.60 -21.21
C LEU A 124 19.32 8.12 -21.31
N GLU A 125 20.33 7.25 -21.32
CA GLU A 125 21.70 7.62 -21.68
C GLU A 125 21.94 7.46 -23.20
N THR A 126 21.25 8.23 -24.02
CA THR A 126 21.81 8.60 -25.34
C THR A 126 22.79 9.76 -25.12
N PRO A 127 24.09 9.59 -25.39
CA PRO A 127 25.08 10.63 -25.12
C PRO A 127 24.86 11.82 -26.08
N PHE A 128 24.72 13.01 -25.53
CA PHE A 128 24.93 14.25 -26.28
C PHE A 128 26.39 14.28 -26.75
N THR A 129 26.64 13.92 -28.01
CA THR A 129 27.88 14.28 -28.69
C THR A 129 27.88 15.79 -28.91
N LEU A 130 28.69 16.51 -28.15
CA LEU A 130 29.14 17.86 -28.51
C LEU A 130 30.35 17.72 -29.43
N SER A 131 30.13 17.99 -30.72
CA SER A 131 31.21 18.29 -31.66
C SER A 131 31.76 19.69 -31.37
N PHE A 132 33.06 19.78 -31.10
CA PHE A 132 33.89 20.91 -31.48
C PHE A 132 34.70 20.51 -32.72
#